data_AF-A0A4Q5WQQ7-F1
#
_entry.id   AF-A0A4Q5WQQ7-F1
#
_cell.length_a   1.000
_cell.length_b   1.000
_cell.length_c   1.000
_cell.angle_alpha   90.00
_cell.angle_beta   90.00
_cell.angle_gamma   90.00
#
_symmetry.space_group_name_H-M   'P 1'
#
loop_
_entity.id
_entity.type
_entity.pdbx_description
1 polymer ?
#
loop_
_entity_poly.entity_id
_entity_poly.type
_entity_poly.pdbx_seq_one_letter_code
_entity_poly.pdbx_strand_id
1 'polypeptide(L)' 'INDTAKVRNMSPQDVINNVILAAQPTKEFVKVSDIAQLAVFLTTEAANQINGASLSIDGGWVAQ' A
#
# COMPACT_ATOMS: atom_id res chain seq x y z
N ILE A 1 -8.87 -2.92 13.04
CA ILE A 1 -8.36 -1.77 13.81
C ILE A 1 -8.90 -1.78 15.24
N ASN A 2 -10.22 -1.64 15.46
CA ASN A 2 -10.78 -1.54 16.82
C ASN A 2 -10.55 -2.77 17.69
N ASP A 3 -10.67 -3.98 17.14
CA ASP A 3 -10.40 -5.20 17.92
C ASP A 3 -8.92 -5.34 18.25
N THR A 4 -8.04 -5.03 17.29
CA THR A 4 -6.58 -4.98 17.50
C THR A 4 -6.19 -3.94 18.54
N ALA A 5 -6.85 -2.77 18.53
CA ALA A 5 -6.64 -1.69 19.49
C ALA A 5 -7.00 -2.12 20.91
N LYS A 6 -8.17 -2.77 21.07
CA LYS A 6 -8.60 -3.34 22.35
C LYS A 6 -7.64 -4.42 22.86
N VAL A 7 -7.27 -5.39 22.02
CA VAL A 7 -6.37 -6.49 22.40
C VAL A 7 -4.98 -6.00 22.78
N ARG A 8 -4.47 -4.98 22.08
CA ARG A 8 -3.12 -4.44 22.31
C ARG A 8 -3.07 -3.25 23.28
N ASN A 9 -4.21 -2.84 23.84
CA ASN A 9 -4.34 -1.65 24.67
C ASN A 9 -3.71 -0.39 24.02
N MET A 10 -4.00 -0.20 22.72
CA MET A 10 -3.48 0.89 21.89
C MET A 10 -4.63 1.76 21.39
N SER A 11 -4.35 3.01 21.02
CA SER A 11 -5.33 3.80 20.28
C SER A 11 -5.53 3.24 18.86
N PRO A 12 -6.69 3.46 18.21
CA PRO A 12 -6.87 3.11 16.80
C PRO A 12 -5.80 3.71 15.88
N GLN A 13 -5.34 4.93 16.18
CA GLN A 13 -4.32 5.62 15.40
C GLN A 13 -2.95 4.96 15.56
N ASP A 14 -2.60 4.54 16.78
CA ASP A 14 -1.35 3.81 17.02
C ASP A 14 -1.37 2.45 16.34
N VAL A 15 -2.53 1.77 16.29
CA VAL A 15 -2.68 0.52 15.53
C VAL A 15 -2.48 0.77 14.04
N ILE A 16 -3.04 1.83 13.48
CA ILE A 16 -2.84 2.17 12.07
C ILE A 16 -1.36 2.38 11.78
N ASN A 17 -0.69 3.26 12.52
CA ASN A 17 0.70 3.66 12.23
C ASN A 17 1.73 2.58 12.57
N ASN A 18 1.58 1.94 13.73
CA ASN A 18 2.62 1.10 14.33
C ASN A 18 2.35 -0.40 14.17
N VAL A 19 1.15 -0.80 13.72
CA VAL A 19 0.84 -2.21 13.47
C VAL A 19 0.52 -2.44 12.00
N ILE A 20 -0.45 -1.72 11.44
CA ILE A 20 -0.92 -1.97 10.08
C ILE A 20 0.08 -1.43 9.06
N LEU A 21 0.52 -0.19 9.23
CA LEU A 21 1.48 0.47 8.35
C LEU A 21 2.93 0.27 8.81
N ALA A 22 3.17 -0.66 9.74
CA ALA A 22 4.49 -0.94 10.28
C ALA A 22 5.50 -1.23 9.16
N ALA A 23 5.12 -2.14 8.26
CA ALA A 23 5.91 -2.57 7.11
C ALA A 23 5.78 -1.65 5.90
N GLN A 24 5.06 -0.53 5.97
CA GLN A 24 4.92 0.40 4.86
C GLN A 24 5.68 1.70 5.17
N PRO A 25 6.87 1.94 4.58
CA PRO A 25 7.68 3.13 4.83
C PRO A 25 6.93 4.46 4.71
N THR A 26 6.01 4.57 3.74
CA THR A 26 5.24 5.81 3.54
C THR A 26 4.28 6.13 4.68
N LYS A 27 3.94 5.15 5.54
CA LYS A 27 2.90 5.30 6.57
C LYS A 27 1.57 5.81 6.04
N GLU A 28 1.26 5.47 4.79
CA GLU A 28 -0.01 5.77 4.14
C GLU A 28 -0.59 4.49 3.58
N PHE A 29 -1.91 4.32 3.65
CA PHE A 29 -2.56 3.23 2.94
C PHE A 29 -2.47 3.45 1.42
N VAL A 30 -2.21 2.37 0.69
CA VAL A 30 -2.41 2.35 -0.77
C VAL A 30 -3.89 2.62 -1.05
N LYS A 31 -4.17 3.63 -1.87
CA LYS A 31 -5.53 4.02 -2.23
C LYS A 31 -5.97 3.27 -3.47
N VAL A 32 -7.29 3.09 -3.61
CA VAL A 32 -7.89 2.53 -4.83
C VAL A 32 -7.48 3.35 -6.07
N SER A 33 -7.35 4.67 -5.92
CA SER A 33 -6.88 5.56 -6.99
C SER A 33 -5.45 5.28 -7.45
N ASP A 34 -4.57 4.80 -6.56
CA ASP A 34 -3.17 4.52 -6.90
C ASP A 34 -3.08 3.30 -7.80
N ILE A 35 -3.87 2.26 -7.47
CA ILE A 35 -4.03 1.05 -8.28
C ILE A 35 -4.70 1.38 -9.63
N ALA A 36 -5.78 2.16 -9.60
CA ALA A 36 -6.52 2.54 -10.80
C ALA A 36 -5.66 3.34 -11.78
N GLN A 37 -4.83 4.27 -11.28
CA GLN A 37 -3.95 5.07 -12.14
C GLN A 37 -2.85 4.22 -12.79
N LEU A 38 -2.26 3.25 -12.06
CA LEU A 38 -1.34 2.32 -12.70
C LEU A 38 -2.04 1.49 -13.78
N ALA A 39 -3.24 0.99 -13.50
CA ALA A 39 -4.02 0.24 -14.50
C ALA A 39 -4.29 1.08 -15.75
N VAL A 40 -4.68 2.35 -15.60
CA VAL A 40 -4.87 3.27 -16.73
C VAL A 40 -3.56 3.50 -17.48
N PHE A 41 -2.45 3.78 -16.78
CA PHE A 41 -1.14 3.94 -17.40
C PHE A 41 -0.74 2.72 -18.26
N LEU A 42 -0.99 1.51 -17.77
CA LEU A 42 -0.67 0.26 -18.49
C LEU A 42 -1.48 0.07 -19.78
N THR A 43 -2.56 0.84 -19.99
CA THR A 43 -3.33 0.84 -21.26
C THR A 43 -2.81 1.84 -22.30
N THR A 44 -1.78 2.63 -21.96
CA THR A 44 -1.21 3.65 -22.87
C THR A 44 -0.10 3.09 -23.75
N GLU A 45 0.24 3.79 -24.84
CA GLU A 45 1.37 3.43 -25.71
C GLU A 45 2.71 3.39 -24.97
N ALA A 46 2.89 4.22 -23.94
CA ALA A 46 4.11 4.28 -23.14
C ALA A 46 4.40 2.98 -22.38
N ALA A 47 3.39 2.14 -22.16
CA ALA A 47 3.51 0.86 -21.46
C ALA A 47 3.63 -0.35 -22.41
N ASN A 48 3.80 -0.16 -23.72
CA ASN A 48 3.71 -1.24 -24.72
C ASN A 48 4.70 -2.41 -24.53
N GLN A 49 5.79 -2.22 -23.79
CA GLN A 49 6.78 -3.25 -23.46
C GLN A 49 6.81 -3.61 -21.96
N ILE A 50 5.83 -3.14 -21.18
CA ILE A 50 5.68 -3.54 -19.78
C ILE A 50 4.81 -4.80 -19.75
N ASN A 51 5.45 -5.96 -19.77
CA ASN A 51 4.79 -7.26 -19.71
C ASN A 51 5.58 -8.27 -18.87
N GLY A 52 4.92 -9.32 -18.37
CA GLY A 52 5.56 -10.40 -17.62
C GLY A 52 6.15 -10.01 -16.25
N ALA A 53 5.92 -8.78 -15.79
CA ALA A 53 6.48 -8.25 -14.56
C ALA A 53 5.41 -8.02 -13.47
N SER A 54 5.81 -8.21 -12.22
CA SER A 54 5.05 -7.71 -11.06
C SER A 54 5.44 -6.25 -10.80
N LEU A 55 4.46 -5.36 -10.77
CA LEU A 55 4.66 -3.94 -10.47
C LEU A 55 4.13 -3.64 -9.06
N SER A 56 5.03 -3.35 -8.12
CA SER A 56 4.65 -3.09 -6.73
C SER A 56 3.99 -1.72 -6.55
N ILE A 57 2.86 -1.72 -5.84
CA ILE A 57 2.20 -0.52 -5.29
C ILE A 57 1.98 -0.78 -3.80
N ASP A 58 3.03 -0.57 -3.00
CA ASP A 58 3.06 -1.06 -1.61
C ASP A 58 3.66 -0.06 -0.62
N GLY A 59 3.89 1.19 -1.05
CA GLY A 59 4.54 2.23 -0.26
C GLY A 59 5.94 1.87 0.24
N GLY A 60 6.66 1.02 -0.50
CA GLY A 60 8.02 0.60 -0.19
C GLY A 60 8.11 -0.66 0.66
N TRP A 61 7.03 -1.44 0.80
CA TRP A 61 7.05 -2.66 1.61
C TRP A 61 8.16 -3.62 1.17
N VAL A 62 8.24 -3.97 -0.12
CA VAL A 62 9.24 -4.96 -0.59
C VAL A 62 10.68 -4.43 -0.66
N ALA A 63 10.90 -3.13 -0.42
CA ALA A 63 12.22 -2.51 -0.52
C ALA A 63 13.06 -2.61 0.76
N GLN A 64 12.47 -3.11 1.85
CA GLN A 64 13.06 -3.20 3.19
C GLN A 64 14.04 -4.35 3.34
#